data_AF-A0A2C9KRE9-F1
#
_entry.id   AF-A0A2C9KRE9-F1
#
_cell.length_a   1.000
_cell.length_b   1.000
_cell.length_c   1.000
_cell.angle_alpha   90.00
_cell.angle_beta   90.00
_cell.angle_gamma   90.00
#
_symmetry.space_group_name_H-M   'P 1'
#
loop_
_entity.id
_entity.type
_entity.pdbx_description
1 polymer ?
#
loop_
_entity_poly.entity_id
_entity_poly.type
_entity_poly.pdbx_seq_one_letter_code
_entity_poly.pdbx_strand_id
1 'polypeptide(L)'
;SQFSLEWNGNWILFLDYIMQTTMSKKSQGKRCLPYKLKSLEIDAVSLPVVTSSPINLKTTVQGELTECTGVRLSELKVHELTRSSPVNSSMDITTFMPYTETPEGMFDESLRSYSEDCLGFILHQLKNVSHTLLSRWFSRKAVEELSNAKSHKTSASLDHYLHSEDCVLARYLKNVFTCCRDKNETKMAEIFTELETTLFKDRLFSSMNADQILKPCLDIIMDNLNVYSMSIFEIDGGRTRVFPRIINLLKHEPKCAFSYTIGAAKVVHDIEAAEMGVQEVIWDFGSNNSVVKTNYCHLVIARNAWHKQKDPKEALLQAKDLVFQEGFLLVEEITDAFPLGYMIDGFKSKFEDAQ
;
A
#
# COMPACT_ATOMS: atom_id res chain seq x y z
N SER A 1 -20.11 -30.96 -40.95
CA SER A 1 -18.69 -31.29 -40.67
C SER A 1 -18.58 -32.69 -40.07
N GLN A 2 -17.58 -33.47 -40.49
CA GLN A 2 -17.40 -34.88 -40.11
C GLN A 2 -16.21 -35.05 -39.15
N PHE A 3 -16.32 -35.96 -38.18
CA PHE A 3 -15.30 -36.30 -37.19
C PHE A 3 -15.47 -37.76 -36.74
N SER A 4 -14.47 -38.29 -36.05
CA SER A 4 -14.48 -39.66 -35.51
C SER A 4 -14.65 -39.60 -34.00
N LEU A 5 -15.59 -40.36 -33.45
CA LEU A 5 -15.79 -40.53 -32.01
C LEU A 5 -15.50 -41.97 -31.61
N GLU A 6 -14.84 -42.14 -30.47
CA GLU A 6 -14.47 -43.44 -29.96
C GLU A 6 -15.63 -44.08 -29.18
N TRP A 7 -16.00 -45.30 -29.55
CA TRP A 7 -16.95 -46.16 -28.85
C TRP A 7 -16.21 -47.26 -28.10
N ASN A 8 -16.31 -47.24 -26.78
CA ASN A 8 -15.65 -48.19 -25.88
C ASN A 8 -16.66 -49.05 -25.07
N GLY A 9 -17.94 -49.02 -25.44
CA GLY A 9 -19.00 -49.71 -24.70
C GLY A 9 -19.66 -48.86 -23.60
N ASN A 10 -19.18 -47.64 -23.34
CA ASN A 10 -19.73 -46.75 -22.31
C ASN A 10 -20.62 -45.65 -22.91
N TRP A 11 -21.93 -45.81 -22.73
CA TRP A 11 -22.94 -44.86 -23.19
C TRP A 11 -22.81 -43.45 -22.60
N ILE A 12 -22.38 -43.32 -21.34
CA ILE A 12 -22.29 -42.02 -20.69
C ILE A 12 -21.18 -41.18 -21.33
N LEU A 13 -19.98 -41.76 -21.45
CA LEU A 13 -18.85 -41.09 -22.10
C LEU A 13 -19.14 -40.83 -23.57
N PHE A 14 -19.75 -41.78 -24.26
CA PHE A 14 -20.07 -41.64 -25.68
C PHE A 14 -21.08 -40.50 -25.95
N LEU A 15 -22.15 -40.42 -25.16
CA LEU A 15 -23.11 -39.32 -25.27
C LEU A 15 -22.50 -37.98 -24.85
N ASP A 16 -21.67 -37.97 -23.80
CA ASP A 16 -20.93 -36.77 -23.39
C ASP A 16 -20.01 -36.26 -24.50
N TYR A 17 -19.26 -37.13 -25.18
CA TYR A 17 -18.42 -36.76 -26.33
C TYR A 17 -19.24 -36.23 -27.52
N ILE A 18 -20.40 -36.82 -27.80
CA ILE A 18 -21.32 -36.32 -28.83
C ILE A 18 -21.80 -34.91 -28.46
N MET A 19 -22.21 -34.69 -27.21
CA MET A 19 -22.66 -33.38 -26.72
C MET A 19 -21.51 -32.37 -26.76
N GLN A 20 -20.33 -32.70 -26.23
CA GLN A 20 -19.14 -31.85 -26.27
C GLN A 20 -18.77 -31.44 -27.70
N THR A 21 -18.78 -32.38 -28.65
CA THR A 21 -18.43 -32.04 -30.04
C THR A 21 -19.49 -31.15 -30.71
N THR A 22 -20.75 -31.36 -30.36
CA THR A 22 -21.86 -30.50 -30.80
C THR A 22 -21.70 -29.10 -30.21
N MET A 23 -21.35 -29.01 -28.93
CA MET A 23 -21.14 -27.76 -28.19
C MET A 23 -19.92 -26.99 -28.68
N SER A 24 -18.77 -27.63 -28.89
CA SER A 24 -17.54 -26.98 -29.37
C SER A 24 -17.74 -26.28 -30.71
N LYS A 25 -18.59 -26.84 -31.59
CA LYS A 25 -18.95 -26.20 -32.87
C LYS A 25 -19.88 -25.01 -32.69
N LYS A 26 -20.81 -25.06 -31.74
CA LYS A 26 -21.74 -23.97 -31.47
C LYS A 26 -21.13 -22.84 -30.66
N SER A 27 -20.23 -23.14 -29.73
CA SER A 27 -19.73 -22.17 -28.74
C SER A 27 -18.50 -21.38 -29.19
N GLN A 28 -17.88 -21.70 -30.34
CA GLN A 28 -16.70 -21.00 -30.87
C GLN A 28 -15.59 -20.76 -29.82
N GLY A 29 -15.35 -21.73 -28.94
CA GLY A 29 -14.32 -21.64 -27.88
C GLY A 29 -14.80 -21.05 -26.55
N LYS A 30 -16.08 -20.69 -26.43
CA LYS A 30 -16.70 -20.30 -25.16
C LYS A 30 -17.00 -21.53 -24.29
N ARG A 31 -16.87 -21.36 -22.97
CA ARG A 31 -17.29 -22.38 -21.99
C ARG A 31 -18.81 -22.36 -21.91
N CYS A 32 -19.43 -23.48 -22.26
CA CYS A 32 -20.87 -23.62 -22.19
C CYS A 32 -21.23 -24.94 -21.50
N LEU A 33 -22.44 -25.04 -20.97
CA LEU A 33 -23.04 -26.29 -20.52
C LEU A 33 -24.29 -26.62 -21.34
N PRO A 34 -24.57 -27.91 -21.60
CA PRO A 34 -25.84 -28.30 -22.20
C PRO A 34 -26.95 -28.13 -21.15
N TYR A 35 -28.07 -27.51 -21.53
CA TYR A 35 -29.18 -27.30 -20.59
C TYR A 35 -30.54 -27.76 -21.13
N LYS A 36 -30.68 -27.95 -22.45
CA LYS A 36 -31.91 -28.49 -23.04
C LYS A 36 -31.61 -29.22 -24.33
N LEU A 37 -32.32 -30.34 -24.53
CA LEU A 37 -32.30 -31.12 -25.75
C LEU A 37 -33.74 -31.31 -26.23
N LYS A 38 -33.98 -31.25 -27.55
CA LYS A 38 -35.32 -31.45 -28.11
C LYS A 38 -35.60 -32.93 -28.39
N SER A 39 -34.64 -33.64 -28.97
CA SER A 39 -34.78 -35.07 -29.28
C SER A 39 -33.43 -35.79 -29.13
N LEU A 40 -33.50 -36.99 -28.59
CA LEU A 40 -32.43 -37.98 -28.54
C LEU A 40 -33.00 -39.32 -28.98
N GLU A 41 -32.49 -39.85 -30.09
CA GLU A 41 -32.83 -41.18 -30.57
C GLU A 41 -31.59 -42.08 -30.40
N ILE A 42 -31.79 -43.22 -29.75
CA ILE A 42 -30.74 -44.21 -29.52
C ILE A 42 -31.20 -45.53 -30.12
N ASP A 43 -30.42 -46.02 -31.08
CA ASP A 43 -30.54 -47.36 -31.64
C ASP A 43 -29.32 -48.19 -31.24
N ALA A 44 -29.43 -48.85 -30.11
CA ALA A 44 -28.37 -49.69 -29.55
C ALA A 44 -28.04 -50.91 -30.41
N VAL A 45 -28.94 -51.36 -31.28
CA VAL A 45 -28.74 -52.54 -32.14
C VAL A 45 -27.77 -52.24 -33.28
N SER A 46 -27.78 -50.99 -33.74
CA SER A 46 -26.88 -50.52 -34.80
C SER A 46 -25.42 -50.31 -34.35
N LEU A 47 -25.15 -50.33 -33.04
CA LEU A 47 -23.80 -50.16 -32.52
C LEU A 47 -23.02 -51.48 -32.52
N PRO A 48 -21.72 -51.44 -32.88
CA PRO A 48 -20.88 -52.63 -32.83
C PRO A 48 -20.56 -53.06 -31.40
N VAL A 49 -20.49 -54.37 -31.18
CA VAL A 49 -20.06 -54.97 -29.91
C VAL A 49 -18.54 -54.80 -29.77
N VAL A 50 -18.11 -54.19 -28.67
CA VAL A 50 -16.69 -53.97 -28.37
C VAL A 50 -16.09 -55.25 -27.76
N THR A 51 -15.15 -55.88 -28.45
CA THR A 51 -14.56 -57.18 -28.04
C THR A 51 -13.11 -57.08 -27.55
N SER A 52 -12.35 -56.07 -27.94
CA SER A 52 -10.92 -55.96 -27.58
C SER A 52 -10.35 -54.53 -27.63
N SER A 53 -10.79 -53.70 -28.58
CA SER A 53 -10.34 -52.32 -28.71
C SER A 53 -11.51 -51.36 -28.99
N PRO A 54 -11.41 -50.08 -28.58
CA PRO A 54 -12.40 -49.07 -28.92
C PRO A 54 -12.58 -48.89 -30.44
N ILE A 55 -13.80 -48.58 -30.87
CA ILE A 55 -14.19 -48.49 -32.27
C ILE A 55 -14.44 -47.03 -32.64
N ASN A 56 -13.80 -46.57 -33.70
CA ASN A 56 -13.99 -45.23 -34.22
C ASN A 56 -15.26 -45.15 -35.08
N LEU A 57 -16.25 -44.39 -34.63
CA LEU A 57 -17.52 -44.17 -35.29
C LEU A 57 -17.55 -42.79 -35.95
N LYS A 58 -18.08 -42.74 -37.17
CA LYS A 58 -18.18 -41.50 -37.92
C LYS A 58 -19.35 -40.68 -37.41
N THR A 59 -19.07 -39.45 -36.98
CA THR A 59 -20.07 -38.50 -36.52
C THR A 59 -20.16 -37.32 -37.47
N THR A 60 -21.38 -36.93 -37.80
CA THR A 60 -21.69 -35.82 -38.70
C THR A 60 -22.52 -34.79 -37.95
N VAL A 61 -22.07 -33.54 -37.95
CA VAL A 61 -22.84 -32.40 -37.43
C VAL A 61 -23.28 -31.54 -38.61
N GLN A 62 -24.59 -31.35 -38.77
CA GLN A 62 -25.23 -30.49 -39.77
C GLN A 62 -26.24 -29.57 -39.08
N GLY A 63 -25.90 -28.29 -38.98
CA GLY A 63 -26.74 -27.31 -38.28
C GLY A 63 -27.02 -27.73 -36.83
N GLU A 64 -28.29 -27.95 -36.53
CA GLU A 64 -28.80 -28.35 -35.20
C GLU A 64 -28.87 -29.87 -34.99
N LEU A 65 -28.52 -30.66 -36.00
CA LEU A 65 -28.57 -32.12 -35.99
C LEU A 65 -27.15 -32.71 -35.89
N THR A 66 -26.98 -33.65 -34.96
CA THR A 66 -25.75 -34.44 -34.82
C THR A 66 -26.09 -35.92 -34.90
N GLU A 67 -25.48 -36.61 -35.86
CA GLU A 67 -25.69 -38.02 -36.10
C GLU A 67 -24.39 -38.79 -35.95
N CYS A 68 -24.42 -39.81 -35.12
CA CYS A 68 -23.41 -40.86 -35.02
C CYS A 68 -24.11 -42.21 -35.19
N THR A 69 -23.38 -43.26 -35.57
CA THR A 69 -23.96 -44.63 -35.60
C THR A 69 -24.69 -44.91 -34.28
N GLY A 70 -25.98 -45.25 -34.36
CA GLY A 70 -26.84 -45.55 -33.21
C GLY A 70 -27.26 -44.36 -32.33
N VAL A 71 -26.87 -43.13 -32.64
CA VAL A 71 -27.30 -41.94 -31.89
C VAL A 71 -27.63 -40.77 -32.81
N ARG A 72 -28.84 -40.24 -32.69
CA ARG A 72 -29.25 -38.98 -33.32
C ARG A 72 -29.65 -37.98 -32.25
N LEU A 73 -29.00 -36.82 -32.28
CA LEU A 73 -29.16 -35.72 -31.33
C LEU A 73 -29.63 -34.46 -32.08
N SER A 74 -30.77 -33.89 -31.68
CA SER A 74 -31.36 -32.73 -32.36
C SER A 74 -31.61 -31.56 -31.41
N GLU A 75 -31.25 -30.36 -31.85
CA GLU A 75 -31.48 -29.07 -31.19
C GLU A 75 -30.95 -29.00 -29.74
N LEU A 76 -29.64 -29.27 -29.58
CA LEU A 76 -28.95 -29.09 -28.31
C LEU A 76 -28.78 -27.59 -27.99
N LYS A 77 -29.44 -27.12 -26.93
CA LYS A 77 -29.28 -25.76 -26.42
C LYS A 77 -28.20 -25.70 -25.34
N VAL A 78 -27.36 -24.67 -25.45
CA VAL A 78 -26.18 -24.46 -24.61
C VAL A 78 -26.31 -23.14 -23.86
N HIS A 79 -25.90 -23.13 -22.59
CA HIS A 79 -25.85 -21.93 -21.76
C HIS A 79 -24.38 -21.53 -21.62
N GLU A 80 -24.05 -20.29 -21.97
CA GLU A 80 -22.70 -19.75 -21.82
C GLU A 80 -22.41 -19.47 -20.34
N LEU A 81 -21.29 -20.00 -19.85
CA LEU A 81 -20.84 -19.74 -18.49
C LEU A 81 -20.01 -18.45 -18.47
N THR A 82 -20.40 -17.51 -17.62
CA THR A 82 -19.52 -16.41 -17.25
C THR A 82 -18.35 -16.96 -16.45
N ARG A 83 -17.12 -16.58 -16.82
CA ARG A 83 -15.96 -16.85 -15.96
C ARG A 83 -16.21 -16.16 -14.62
N SER A 84 -16.12 -16.89 -13.53
CA SER A 84 -15.84 -16.30 -12.22
C SER A 84 -14.60 -15.41 -12.37
N SER A 85 -14.64 -14.23 -11.73
CA SER A 85 -13.66 -13.15 -11.88
C SER A 85 -12.23 -13.68 -12.03
N PRO A 86 -11.42 -13.14 -12.97
CA PRO A 86 -10.06 -13.58 -13.13
C PRO A 86 -9.35 -13.49 -11.78
N VAL A 87 -8.59 -14.53 -11.44
CA VAL A 87 -7.60 -14.46 -10.38
C VAL A 87 -6.74 -13.24 -10.72
N ASN A 88 -6.76 -12.21 -9.87
CA ASN A 88 -5.90 -11.04 -10.04
C ASN A 88 -4.46 -11.54 -10.02
N SER A 89 -3.85 -11.65 -11.20
CA SER A 89 -2.42 -11.92 -11.32
C SER A 89 -1.74 -10.59 -11.08
N SER A 90 -0.99 -10.48 -9.98
CA SER A 90 -0.03 -9.39 -9.85
C SER A 90 0.99 -9.54 -10.97
N MET A 91 1.18 -8.48 -11.75
CA MET A 91 2.32 -8.37 -12.65
C MET A 91 3.42 -7.64 -11.89
N ASP A 92 4.49 -8.36 -11.59
CA ASP A 92 5.66 -7.78 -10.93
C ASP A 92 6.69 -7.41 -12.00
N ILE A 93 7.24 -6.21 -11.90
CA ILE A 93 8.33 -5.75 -12.76
C ILE A 93 9.61 -5.88 -11.95
N THR A 94 10.57 -6.65 -12.44
CA THR A 94 11.90 -6.76 -11.82
C THR A 94 12.82 -5.72 -12.42
N THR A 95 13.32 -4.80 -11.59
CA THR A 95 14.31 -3.79 -11.98
C THR A 95 15.54 -3.88 -11.08
N PHE A 96 16.69 -3.47 -11.60
CA PHE A 96 17.87 -3.26 -10.76
C PHE A 96 17.67 -2.00 -9.92
N MET A 97 17.82 -2.12 -8.61
CA MET A 97 17.76 -1.01 -7.66
C MET A 97 19.12 -0.85 -6.96
N PRO A 98 19.83 0.28 -7.14
CA PRO A 98 21.06 0.53 -6.40
C PRO A 98 20.75 0.78 -4.92
N TYR A 99 21.68 0.42 -4.02
CA TYR A 99 21.53 0.69 -2.58
C TYR A 99 21.57 2.18 -2.22
N THR A 100 22.15 3.00 -3.10
CA THR A 100 22.26 4.44 -2.93
C THR A 100 21.64 5.11 -4.14
N GLU A 101 20.59 5.87 -3.89
CA GLU A 101 19.90 6.67 -4.91
C GLU A 101 20.10 8.15 -4.65
N THR A 102 20.17 8.91 -5.75
CA THR A 102 20.10 10.36 -5.70
C THR A 102 18.63 10.79 -5.74
N PRO A 103 18.25 11.90 -5.06
CA PRO A 103 16.87 12.43 -5.10
C PRO A 103 16.37 12.79 -6.50
N GLU A 104 17.29 12.92 -7.46
CA GLU A 104 17.07 13.18 -8.87
C GLU A 104 16.34 12.01 -9.54
N GLY A 105 15.01 12.08 -9.55
CA GLY A 105 14.13 11.12 -10.22
C GLY A 105 13.29 10.27 -9.26
N MET A 106 13.62 10.25 -7.96
CA MET A 106 12.86 9.51 -6.94
C MET A 106 11.47 10.08 -6.68
N PHE A 107 11.34 11.41 -6.83
CA PHE A 107 10.11 12.14 -6.56
C PHE A 107 9.53 12.73 -7.84
N ASP A 108 8.21 12.73 -7.94
CA ASP A 108 7.51 13.30 -9.07
C ASP A 108 7.61 14.84 -9.08
N GLU A 109 7.35 15.43 -10.25
CA GLU A 109 7.38 16.88 -10.42
C GLU A 109 6.29 17.57 -9.57
N SER A 110 5.18 16.87 -9.31
CA SER A 110 4.07 17.40 -8.51
C SER A 110 4.47 17.64 -7.06
N LEU A 111 5.22 16.71 -6.46
CA LEU A 111 5.71 16.79 -5.09
C LEU A 111 6.80 17.84 -4.96
N ARG A 112 7.70 17.93 -5.95
CA ARG A 112 8.71 19.00 -6.00
C ARG A 112 8.08 20.38 -6.05
N SER A 113 7.13 20.59 -6.98
CA SER A 113 6.42 21.86 -7.06
C SER A 113 5.69 22.18 -5.75
N TYR A 114 5.06 21.18 -5.12
CA TYR A 114 4.38 21.36 -3.84
C TYR A 114 5.33 21.80 -2.72
N SER A 115 6.50 21.16 -2.62
CA SER A 115 7.56 21.53 -1.67
C SER A 115 8.03 22.97 -1.91
N GLU A 116 8.33 23.32 -3.16
CA GLU A 116 8.77 24.67 -3.53
C GLU A 116 7.73 25.74 -3.25
N ASP A 117 6.46 25.45 -3.52
CA ASP A 117 5.35 26.39 -3.28
C ASP A 117 5.14 26.59 -1.77
N CYS A 118 5.20 25.52 -0.97
CA CYS A 118 5.15 25.62 0.49
C CYS A 118 6.30 26.47 1.03
N LEU A 119 7.53 26.20 0.59
CA LEU A 119 8.71 26.96 1.01
C LEU A 119 8.62 28.43 0.58
N GLY A 120 8.23 28.67 -0.67
CA GLY A 120 8.06 30.02 -1.21
C GLY A 120 6.99 30.83 -0.50
N PHE A 121 5.88 30.20 -0.13
CA PHE A 121 4.86 30.82 0.69
C PHE A 121 5.41 31.22 2.07
N ILE A 122 6.14 30.34 2.75
CA ILE A 122 6.72 30.62 4.07
C ILE A 122 7.69 31.79 3.99
N LEU A 123 8.63 31.76 3.05
CA LEU A 123 9.61 32.84 2.87
C LEU A 123 8.93 34.18 2.60
N HIS A 124 7.85 34.19 1.83
CA HIS A 124 7.05 35.39 1.61
C HIS A 124 6.37 35.88 2.89
N GLN A 125 5.79 34.98 3.70
CA GLN A 125 5.14 35.36 4.95
C GLN A 125 6.14 35.86 5.99
N LEU A 126 7.30 35.22 6.14
CA LEU A 126 8.34 35.63 7.08
C LEU A 126 8.85 37.06 6.83
N LYS A 127 8.89 37.49 5.56
CA LYS A 127 9.25 38.88 5.19
C LYS A 127 8.15 39.90 5.54
N ASN A 128 6.89 39.46 5.55
CA ASN A 128 5.73 40.35 5.67
C ASN A 128 5.13 40.40 7.08
N VAL A 129 5.48 39.45 7.96
CA VAL A 129 5.03 39.40 9.35
C VAL A 129 6.11 40.02 10.25
N SER A 130 5.71 40.83 11.23
CA SER A 130 6.66 41.47 12.14
C SER A 130 7.41 40.44 12.99
N HIS A 131 8.71 40.68 13.23
CA HIS A 131 9.55 39.82 14.06
C HIS A 131 8.97 39.58 15.46
N THR A 132 8.25 40.55 16.03
CA THR A 132 7.58 40.44 17.32
C THR A 132 6.47 39.38 17.32
N LEU A 133 5.71 39.26 16.23
CA LEU A 133 4.67 38.25 16.09
C LEU A 133 5.28 36.87 15.80
N LEU A 134 6.32 36.83 14.98
CA LEU A 134 7.05 35.57 14.72
C LEU A 134 7.68 35.03 16.01
N SER A 135 8.35 35.85 16.81
CA SER A 135 8.96 35.39 18.07
C SER A 135 7.96 34.85 19.11
N ARG A 136 6.67 35.18 18.97
CA ARG A 136 5.61 34.67 19.84
C ARG A 136 5.26 33.22 19.51
N TRP A 137 5.24 32.87 18.23
CA TRP A 137 4.73 31.59 17.74
C TRP A 137 5.82 30.65 17.22
N PHE A 138 7.03 31.16 16.99
CA PHE A 138 8.12 30.44 16.35
C PHE A 138 9.39 30.52 17.18
N SER A 139 10.14 29.42 17.22
CA SER A 139 11.50 29.43 17.76
C SER A 139 12.42 30.32 16.92
N ARG A 140 13.36 31.03 17.58
CA ARG A 140 14.33 31.89 16.88
C ARG A 140 15.13 31.09 15.85
N LYS A 141 15.58 29.88 16.24
CA LYS A 141 16.33 28.98 15.37
C LYS A 141 15.56 28.64 14.09
N ALA A 142 14.27 28.29 14.20
CA ALA A 142 13.47 27.98 13.03
C ALA A 142 13.37 29.17 12.07
N VAL A 143 13.12 30.37 12.58
CA VAL A 143 13.02 31.59 11.75
C VAL A 143 14.34 31.91 11.06
N GLU A 144 15.48 31.73 11.75
CA GLU A 144 16.82 31.98 11.19
C GLU A 144 17.14 30.98 10.06
N GLU A 145 16.98 29.68 10.30
CA GLU A 145 17.25 28.63 9.29
C GLU A 145 16.36 28.79 8.06
N LEU A 146 15.08 29.09 8.26
CA LEU A 146 14.15 29.32 7.15
C LEU A 146 14.47 30.59 6.38
N SER A 147 14.88 31.66 7.06
CA SER A 147 15.24 32.92 6.37
C SER A 147 16.49 32.76 5.51
N ASN A 148 17.39 31.86 5.90
CA ASN A 148 18.59 31.51 5.14
C ASN A 148 18.32 30.50 4.01
N ALA A 149 17.14 29.85 4.01
CA ALA A 149 16.76 28.91 2.97
C ALA A 149 16.60 29.59 1.61
N LYS A 150 17.05 28.90 0.57
CA LYS A 150 16.91 29.34 -0.82
C LYS A 150 15.68 28.67 -1.42
N SER A 151 14.84 29.45 -2.08
CA SER A 151 13.74 28.94 -2.91
C SER A 151 13.78 29.60 -4.28
N HIS A 152 13.44 28.83 -5.30
CA HIS A 152 13.25 29.32 -6.67
C HIS A 152 11.97 30.14 -6.82
N LYS A 153 11.00 29.97 -5.91
CA LYS A 153 9.74 30.70 -5.87
C LYS A 153 9.67 31.48 -4.56
N THR A 154 9.69 32.82 -4.61
CA THR A 154 9.65 33.66 -3.40
C THR A 154 8.28 34.27 -3.08
N SER A 155 7.25 33.91 -3.87
CA SER A 155 5.86 34.39 -3.70
C SER A 155 4.86 33.41 -4.33
N ALA A 156 4.82 32.19 -3.82
CA ALA A 156 3.85 31.19 -4.28
C ALA A 156 2.50 31.36 -3.55
N SER A 157 1.40 31.12 -4.26
CA SER A 157 0.09 30.92 -3.63
C SER A 157 -0.12 29.43 -3.37
N LEU A 158 -0.78 29.12 -2.25
CA LEU A 158 -1.14 27.75 -1.88
C LEU A 158 -2.62 27.41 -2.19
N ASP A 159 -3.35 28.33 -2.83
CA ASP A 159 -4.81 28.23 -2.97
C ASP A 159 -5.28 26.98 -3.73
N HIS A 160 -4.51 26.52 -4.71
CA HIS A 160 -4.82 25.30 -5.46
C HIS A 160 -4.67 24.02 -4.65
N TYR A 161 -3.87 24.04 -3.57
CA TYR A 161 -3.66 22.89 -2.68
C TYR A 161 -4.72 22.77 -1.56
N LEU A 162 -5.52 23.81 -1.31
CA LEU A 162 -6.43 23.83 -0.16
C LEU A 162 -7.59 22.85 -0.26
N HIS A 163 -7.93 22.41 -1.47
CA HIS A 163 -9.02 21.47 -1.74
C HIS A 163 -8.54 20.01 -1.75
N SER A 164 -7.22 19.79 -1.77
CA SER A 164 -6.64 18.44 -1.80
C SER A 164 -6.49 17.89 -0.38
N GLU A 165 -6.99 16.67 -0.17
CA GLU A 165 -6.95 16.02 1.15
C GLU A 165 -5.52 15.70 1.59
N ASP A 166 -4.63 15.39 0.63
CA ASP A 166 -3.22 15.02 0.82
C ASP A 166 -2.27 16.23 0.95
N CYS A 167 -2.79 17.46 0.93
CA CYS A 167 -2.01 18.70 1.04
C CYS A 167 -2.23 19.39 2.39
N VAL A 168 -2.09 18.65 3.48
CA VAL A 168 -2.35 19.09 4.86
C VAL A 168 -1.43 20.26 5.24
N LEU A 169 -0.14 20.19 4.89
CA LEU A 169 0.85 21.21 5.24
C LEU A 169 0.48 22.58 4.67
N ALA A 170 -0.01 22.63 3.43
CA ALA A 170 -0.40 23.89 2.79
C ALA A 170 -1.58 24.56 3.51
N ARG A 171 -2.59 23.77 3.89
CA ARG A 171 -3.73 24.24 4.70
C ARG A 171 -3.25 24.75 6.06
N TYR A 172 -2.39 23.98 6.71
CA TYR A 172 -1.78 24.34 7.97
C TYR A 172 -1.03 25.68 7.87
N LEU A 173 -0.11 25.84 6.92
CA LEU A 173 0.66 27.06 6.74
C LEU A 173 -0.24 28.28 6.54
N LYS A 174 -1.28 28.16 5.71
CA LYS A 174 -2.23 29.26 5.50
C LYS A 174 -2.99 29.61 6.77
N ASN A 175 -3.46 28.61 7.52
CA ASN A 175 -4.19 28.80 8.76
C ASN A 175 -3.33 29.42 9.85
N VAL A 176 -2.10 28.96 10.01
CA VAL A 176 -1.15 29.47 11.01
C VAL A 176 -0.84 30.94 10.75
N PHE A 177 -0.42 31.29 9.53
CA PHE A 177 -0.08 32.68 9.22
C PHE A 177 -1.30 33.63 9.25
N THR A 178 -2.51 33.11 9.04
CA THR A 178 -3.74 33.88 9.27
C THR A 178 -3.94 34.12 10.78
N CYS A 179 -3.83 33.09 11.61
CA CYS A 179 -4.00 33.20 13.06
C CYS A 179 -2.90 34.03 13.73
N CYS A 180 -1.66 33.99 13.22
CA CYS A 180 -0.57 34.84 13.69
C CYS A 180 -0.92 36.34 13.57
N ARG A 181 -1.65 36.73 12.52
CA ARG A 181 -2.09 38.12 12.31
C ARG A 181 -3.25 38.50 13.22
N ASP A 182 -4.18 37.56 13.42
CA ASP A 182 -5.37 37.74 14.26
C ASP A 182 -5.08 37.61 15.77
N LYS A 183 -3.89 37.12 16.14
CA LYS A 183 -3.42 36.90 17.52
C LYS A 183 -4.33 35.98 18.36
N ASN A 184 -5.00 35.03 17.72
CA ASN A 184 -5.92 34.11 18.37
C ASN A 184 -5.22 32.83 18.85
N GLU A 185 -4.95 32.75 20.16
CA GLU A 185 -4.19 31.63 20.75
C GLU A 185 -4.96 30.32 20.78
N THR A 186 -6.27 30.38 21.09
CA THR A 186 -7.13 29.19 21.13
C THR A 186 -7.20 28.52 19.77
N LYS A 187 -7.42 29.31 18.71
CA LYS A 187 -7.42 28.81 17.34
C LYS A 187 -6.05 28.27 16.93
N MET A 188 -4.97 28.87 17.43
CA MET A 188 -3.62 28.37 17.18
C MET A 188 -3.39 26.98 17.82
N ALA A 189 -3.86 26.78 19.05
CA ALA A 189 -3.81 25.50 19.75
C ALA A 189 -4.62 24.40 19.03
N GLU A 190 -5.82 24.75 18.54
CA GLU A 190 -6.66 23.84 17.74
C GLU A 190 -5.93 23.42 16.45
N ILE A 191 -5.32 24.36 15.74
CA ILE A 191 -4.54 24.09 14.51
C ILE A 191 -3.37 23.15 14.78
N PHE A 192 -2.65 23.30 15.91
CA PHE A 192 -1.56 22.39 16.25
C PHE A 192 -2.06 20.98 16.57
N THR A 193 -3.16 20.87 17.29
CA THR A 193 -3.78 19.57 17.61
C THR A 193 -4.25 18.85 16.35
N GLU A 194 -4.85 19.58 15.41
CA GLU A 194 -5.22 19.06 14.08
C GLU A 194 -3.98 18.61 13.29
N LEU A 195 -2.90 19.40 13.32
CA LEU A 195 -1.66 19.02 12.63
C LEU A 195 -1.09 17.70 13.15
N GLU A 196 -0.98 17.52 14.47
CA GLU A 196 -0.41 16.29 15.05
C GLU A 196 -1.17 15.03 14.63
N THR A 197 -2.48 15.15 14.43
CA THR A 197 -3.37 14.03 14.09
C THR A 197 -3.54 13.81 12.59
N THR A 198 -3.07 14.73 11.74
CA THR A 198 -3.32 14.66 10.29
C THR A 198 -2.07 14.81 9.41
N LEU A 199 -0.94 15.25 9.97
CA LEU A 199 0.29 15.49 9.20
C LEU A 199 0.80 14.24 8.46
N PHE A 200 0.56 13.04 9.00
CA PHE A 200 0.94 11.79 8.34
C PHE A 200 0.26 11.59 6.96
N LYS A 201 -0.88 12.27 6.72
CA LYS A 201 -1.60 12.25 5.45
C LYS A 201 -1.02 13.22 4.41
N ASP A 202 -0.14 14.12 4.83
CA ASP A 202 0.49 15.06 3.91
C ASP A 202 1.38 14.33 2.91
N ARG A 203 1.34 14.76 1.65
CA ARG A 203 2.10 14.13 0.57
C ARG A 203 3.62 14.28 0.69
N LEU A 204 4.13 15.35 1.31
CA LEU A 204 5.58 15.49 1.56
C LEU A 204 6.03 14.51 2.62
N PHE A 205 5.24 14.40 3.69
CA PHE A 205 5.51 13.45 4.75
C PHE A 205 5.38 12.04 4.18
N SER A 206 4.23 11.65 3.65
CA SER A 206 4.00 10.31 3.08
C SER A 206 4.80 9.99 1.80
N SER A 207 5.66 10.88 1.31
CA SER A 207 6.44 10.66 0.08
C SER A 207 7.32 9.40 0.12
N MET A 208 7.92 9.11 1.28
CA MET A 208 8.76 7.92 1.49
C MET A 208 7.96 6.63 1.64
N ASN A 209 6.63 6.71 1.79
CA ASN A 209 5.72 5.56 1.78
C ASN A 209 5.37 5.08 0.36
N ALA A 210 5.94 5.71 -0.68
CA ALA A 210 5.77 5.27 -2.07
C ALA A 210 6.32 3.85 -2.27
N ASP A 211 5.63 3.03 -3.06
CA ASP A 211 6.04 1.63 -3.34
C ASP A 211 7.48 1.55 -3.83
N GLN A 212 7.84 2.46 -4.75
CA GLN A 212 9.15 2.52 -5.39
C GLN A 212 10.31 2.76 -4.41
N ILE A 213 10.04 3.26 -3.21
CA ILE A 213 11.05 3.52 -2.18
C ILE A 213 10.98 2.43 -1.11
N LEU A 214 9.79 2.22 -0.56
CA LEU A 214 9.62 1.39 0.62
C LEU A 214 9.70 -0.12 0.32
N LYS A 215 9.17 -0.57 -0.83
CA LYS A 215 9.19 -1.99 -1.19
C LYS A 215 10.62 -2.51 -1.39
N PRO A 216 11.53 -1.83 -2.13
CA PRO A 216 12.92 -2.27 -2.20
C PRO A 216 13.62 -2.38 -0.84
N CYS A 217 13.38 -1.42 0.07
CA CYS A 217 13.93 -1.50 1.43
C CYS A 217 13.43 -2.74 2.18
N LEU A 218 12.13 -3.02 2.10
CA LEU A 218 11.56 -4.23 2.69
C LEU A 218 12.11 -5.50 2.05
N ASP A 219 12.27 -5.54 0.72
CA ASP A 219 12.77 -6.72 0.02
C ASP A 219 14.20 -7.06 0.43
N ILE A 220 15.06 -6.04 0.60
CA ILE A 220 16.40 -6.22 1.15
C ILE A 220 16.31 -6.85 2.55
N ILE A 221 15.43 -6.34 3.42
CA ILE A 221 15.26 -6.87 4.78
C ILE A 221 14.77 -8.33 4.73
N MET A 222 13.75 -8.62 3.92
CA MET A 222 13.17 -9.95 3.74
C MET A 222 14.20 -10.98 3.26
N ASP A 223 14.97 -10.64 2.24
CA ASP A 223 15.95 -11.53 1.62
C ASP A 223 17.13 -11.85 2.56
N ASN A 224 17.47 -10.94 3.48
CA ASN A 224 18.59 -11.12 4.41
C ASN A 224 18.22 -11.84 5.71
N LEU A 225 16.98 -11.74 6.17
CA LEU A 225 16.60 -12.29 7.47
C LEU A 225 16.46 -13.82 7.48
N ASN A 226 16.25 -14.47 6.32
CA ASN A 226 16.06 -15.93 6.20
C ASN A 226 15.13 -16.52 7.29
N VAL A 227 14.06 -15.79 7.63
CA VAL A 227 13.07 -16.17 8.64
C VAL A 227 11.72 -16.45 8.00
N TYR A 228 10.99 -17.42 8.56
CA TYR A 228 9.58 -17.67 8.21
C TYR A 228 8.61 -16.74 8.94
N SER A 229 9.09 -16.02 9.95
CA SER A 229 8.30 -15.06 10.73
C SER A 229 9.13 -13.84 11.11
N MET A 230 8.60 -12.65 10.83
CA MET A 230 9.22 -11.37 11.14
C MET A 230 8.47 -10.65 12.27
N SER A 231 9.21 -10.10 13.23
CA SER A 231 8.66 -9.18 14.24
C SER A 231 9.07 -7.75 13.90
N ILE A 232 8.09 -6.85 13.77
CA ILE A 232 8.28 -5.47 13.37
C ILE A 232 7.84 -4.56 14.51
N PHE A 233 8.65 -3.56 14.83
CA PHE A 233 8.34 -2.55 15.85
C PHE A 233 8.43 -1.14 15.26
N GLU A 234 7.35 -0.37 15.32
CA GLU A 234 7.32 1.02 14.88
C GLU A 234 7.38 1.98 16.08
N ILE A 235 8.39 2.84 16.11
CA ILE A 235 8.56 3.89 17.10
C ILE A 235 7.61 5.05 16.79
N ASP A 236 6.86 5.51 17.79
CA ASP A 236 5.84 6.57 17.70
C ASP A 236 4.73 6.27 16.67
N GLY A 237 4.41 4.98 16.50
CA GLY A 237 3.52 4.47 15.44
C GLY A 237 2.11 5.06 15.44
N GLY A 238 1.62 5.54 16.58
CA GLY A 238 0.33 6.23 16.68
C GLY A 238 0.31 7.57 15.92
N ARG A 239 1.45 8.24 15.80
CA ARG A 239 1.60 9.50 15.05
C ARG A 239 2.12 9.28 13.63
N THR A 240 3.10 8.40 13.47
CA THR A 240 3.79 8.20 12.18
C THR A 240 3.01 7.34 11.20
N ARG A 241 2.17 6.42 11.71
CA ARG A 241 1.25 5.53 10.97
C ARG A 241 1.85 4.92 9.71
N VAL A 242 3.04 4.36 9.81
CA VAL A 242 3.70 3.66 8.69
C VAL A 242 3.14 2.24 8.53
N PHE A 243 2.62 1.65 9.62
CA PHE A 243 2.05 0.30 9.64
C PHE A 243 1.05 -0.05 8.52
N PRO A 244 0.06 0.78 8.11
CA PRO A 244 -0.92 0.35 7.11
C PRO A 244 -0.25 0.02 5.79
N ARG A 245 0.77 0.81 5.45
CA ARG A 245 1.53 0.66 4.22
C ARG A 245 2.41 -0.57 4.24
N ILE A 246 3.19 -0.76 5.31
CA ILE A 246 4.10 -1.90 5.47
C ILE A 246 3.29 -3.20 5.44
N ILE A 247 2.19 -3.26 6.19
CA ILE A 247 1.33 -4.44 6.25
C ILE A 247 0.78 -4.78 4.86
N ASN A 248 0.34 -3.77 4.08
CA ASN A 248 -0.14 -4.01 2.73
C ASN A 248 0.96 -4.53 1.79
N LEU A 249 2.18 -3.99 1.88
CA LEU A 249 3.32 -4.49 1.11
C LEU A 249 3.68 -5.93 1.47
N LEU A 250 3.70 -6.27 2.75
CA LEU A 250 4.07 -7.60 3.23
C LEU A 250 2.94 -8.64 3.05
N LYS A 251 1.67 -8.23 2.99
CA LYS A 251 0.54 -9.14 2.69
C LYS A 251 0.67 -9.84 1.35
N HIS A 252 1.39 -9.23 0.40
CA HIS A 252 1.64 -9.80 -0.91
C HIS A 252 2.82 -10.80 -0.92
N GLU A 253 3.55 -10.94 0.19
CA GLU A 253 4.68 -11.88 0.32
C GLU A 253 4.23 -13.21 0.97
N PRO A 254 4.01 -14.29 0.19
CA PRO A 254 3.40 -15.52 0.71
C PRO A 254 4.33 -16.34 1.62
N LYS A 255 5.61 -15.97 1.73
CA LYS A 255 6.65 -16.80 2.37
C LYS A 255 6.93 -16.44 3.83
N CYS A 256 6.43 -15.31 4.34
CA CYS A 256 6.75 -14.84 5.68
C CYS A 256 5.52 -14.36 6.43
N ALA A 257 5.24 -14.99 7.58
CA ALA A 257 4.32 -14.43 8.55
C ALA A 257 4.94 -13.20 9.20
N PHE A 258 4.16 -12.24 9.66
CA PHE A 258 4.70 -11.11 10.41
C PHE A 258 3.80 -10.73 11.58
N SER A 259 4.42 -10.21 12.64
CA SER A 259 3.75 -9.56 13.76
C SER A 259 4.18 -8.11 13.82
N TYR A 260 3.22 -7.19 13.91
CA TYR A 260 3.48 -5.76 13.94
C TYR A 260 3.13 -5.18 15.31
N THR A 261 4.03 -4.39 15.87
CA THR A 261 3.84 -3.70 17.15
C THR A 261 4.14 -2.21 16.98
N ILE A 262 3.27 -1.34 17.50
CA ILE A 262 3.52 0.11 17.57
C ILE A 262 3.84 0.50 19.01
N GLY A 263 4.92 1.25 19.18
CA GLY A 263 5.29 1.90 20.44
C GLY A 263 4.78 3.35 20.45
N ALA A 264 4.12 3.76 21.53
CA ALA A 264 3.71 5.15 21.72
C ALA A 264 3.84 5.57 23.19
N ALA A 265 4.08 6.86 23.44
CA ALA A 265 4.18 7.39 24.82
C ALA A 265 2.88 7.20 25.64
N LYS A 266 1.74 7.08 24.96
CA LYS A 266 0.42 6.82 25.54
C LYS A 266 -0.34 5.83 24.66
N VAL A 267 -1.26 5.07 25.24
CA VAL A 267 -2.14 4.17 24.47
C VAL A 267 -3.07 5.03 23.61
N VAL A 268 -3.09 4.77 22.31
CA VAL A 268 -3.85 5.57 21.32
C VAL A 268 -5.18 4.91 20.99
N HIS A 269 -5.29 3.58 21.15
CA HIS A 269 -6.48 2.79 20.82
C HIS A 269 -6.92 3.03 19.36
N ASP A 270 -5.97 2.89 18.44
CA ASP A 270 -6.20 3.11 17.03
C ASP A 270 -7.05 1.97 16.44
N ILE A 271 -8.24 2.33 15.96
CA ILE A 271 -9.22 1.40 15.40
C ILE A 271 -8.64 0.68 14.18
N GLU A 272 -7.95 1.40 13.29
CA GLU A 272 -7.36 0.81 12.08
C GLU A 272 -6.22 -0.14 12.44
N ALA A 273 -5.39 0.23 13.42
CA ALA A 273 -4.32 -0.64 13.90
C ALA A 273 -4.89 -1.96 14.47
N ALA A 274 -5.95 -1.87 15.29
CA ALA A 274 -6.63 -3.03 15.84
C ALA A 274 -7.26 -3.93 14.75
N GLU A 275 -7.92 -3.34 13.75
CA GLU A 275 -8.50 -4.07 12.60
C GLU A 275 -7.42 -4.78 11.76
N MET A 276 -6.22 -4.20 11.67
CA MET A 276 -5.07 -4.81 10.99
C MET A 276 -4.27 -5.79 11.85
N GLY A 277 -4.68 -6.03 13.11
CA GLY A 277 -4.01 -6.95 14.03
C GLY A 277 -2.69 -6.43 14.60
N VAL A 278 -2.51 -5.11 14.62
CA VAL A 278 -1.34 -4.43 15.16
C VAL A 278 -1.43 -4.37 16.69
N GLN A 279 -0.35 -4.72 17.38
CA GLN A 279 -0.27 -4.62 18.84
C GLN A 279 0.20 -3.23 19.25
N GLU A 280 -0.48 -2.60 20.21
CA GLU A 280 -0.03 -1.34 20.79
C GLU A 280 0.68 -1.58 22.13
N VAL A 281 1.83 -0.93 22.33
CA VAL A 281 2.55 -0.93 23.59
C VAL A 281 2.95 0.48 23.99
N ILE A 282 2.96 0.74 25.30
CA ILE A 282 3.49 1.99 25.82
C ILE A 282 5.01 1.91 25.72
N TRP A 283 5.62 2.80 24.94
CA TRP A 283 7.05 2.88 24.76
C TRP A 283 7.44 4.27 24.26
N ASP A 284 8.49 4.83 24.85
CA ASP A 284 9.10 6.11 24.45
C ASP A 284 10.60 6.11 24.77
N PHE A 285 11.36 7.01 24.16
CA PHE A 285 12.78 7.17 24.45
C PHE A 285 12.98 7.58 25.91
N GLY A 286 13.95 6.94 26.58
CA GLY A 286 14.22 7.13 28.00
C GLY A 286 13.26 6.40 28.94
N SER A 287 12.25 5.69 28.41
CA SER A 287 11.41 4.83 29.24
C SER A 287 12.11 3.51 29.56
N ASN A 288 12.29 3.19 30.84
CA ASN A 288 12.70 1.85 31.30
C ASN A 288 11.48 0.91 31.26
N ASN A 289 10.92 0.68 30.08
CA ASN A 289 9.74 -0.16 29.94
C ASN A 289 10.11 -1.63 29.69
N SER A 290 9.80 -2.50 30.67
CA SER A 290 10.05 -3.95 30.62
C SER A 290 9.14 -4.73 29.66
N VAL A 291 8.18 -4.05 29.02
CA VAL A 291 7.14 -4.67 28.16
C VAL A 291 7.71 -5.05 26.80
N VAL A 292 8.64 -4.24 26.26
CA VAL A 292 9.27 -4.53 24.98
C VAL A 292 10.51 -5.37 25.22
N LYS A 293 10.54 -6.58 24.67
CA LYS A 293 11.69 -7.47 24.79
C LYS A 293 12.85 -6.88 23.98
N THR A 294 13.96 -6.61 24.65
CA THR A 294 15.21 -6.22 24.00
C THR A 294 15.72 -7.34 23.08
N ASN A 295 16.35 -6.99 21.97
CA ASN A 295 16.99 -7.90 21.01
C ASN A 295 16.02 -8.94 20.43
N TYR A 296 14.78 -8.52 20.14
CA TYR A 296 13.70 -9.41 19.69
C TYR A 296 13.09 -9.01 18.34
N CYS A 297 13.16 -7.72 17.99
CA CYS A 297 12.53 -7.21 16.78
C CYS A 297 13.45 -7.39 15.58
N HIS A 298 12.91 -7.95 14.50
CA HIS A 298 13.64 -8.18 13.26
C HIS A 298 13.81 -6.89 12.46
N LEU A 299 12.81 -6.04 12.54
CA LEU A 299 12.79 -4.72 11.93
C LEU A 299 12.28 -3.71 12.96
N VAL A 300 13.04 -2.64 13.17
CA VAL A 300 12.56 -1.46 13.88
C VAL A 300 12.40 -0.33 12.87
N ILE A 301 11.24 0.30 12.86
CA ILE A 301 10.90 1.43 12.00
C ILE A 301 10.84 2.66 12.87
N ALA A 302 11.53 3.70 12.44
CA ALA A 302 11.60 4.95 13.18
C ALA A 302 11.54 6.11 12.21
N ARG A 303 10.54 6.96 12.42
CA ARG A 303 10.22 8.05 11.52
C ARG A 303 10.15 9.35 12.30
N ASN A 304 11.00 10.30 11.94
CA ASN A 304 11.04 11.62 12.56
C ASN A 304 11.13 11.52 14.09
N ALA A 305 11.99 10.62 14.56
CA ALA A 305 12.12 10.20 15.94
C ALA A 305 13.32 10.87 16.62
N TRP A 306 14.47 10.93 15.93
CA TRP A 306 15.76 11.33 16.53
C TRP A 306 15.95 12.83 16.67
N HIS A 307 15.53 13.64 15.69
CA HIS A 307 15.71 15.11 15.77
C HIS A 307 14.92 15.74 16.93
N LYS A 308 13.93 15.03 17.47
CA LYS A 308 13.13 15.44 18.63
C LYS A 308 13.79 15.11 19.98
N GLN A 309 14.84 14.28 19.98
CA GLN A 309 15.48 13.81 21.20
C GLN A 309 16.55 14.79 21.69
N LYS A 310 16.66 14.95 23.01
CA LYS A 310 17.73 15.74 23.64
C LYS A 310 19.11 15.14 23.37
N ASP A 311 19.20 13.82 23.42
CA ASP A 311 20.40 13.06 23.04
C ASP A 311 20.05 12.02 21.96
N PRO A 312 20.22 12.38 20.67
CA PRO A 312 19.97 11.45 19.56
C PRO A 312 20.84 10.20 19.60
N LYS A 313 22.04 10.28 20.18
CA LYS A 313 22.95 9.13 20.27
C LYS A 313 22.44 8.11 21.28
N GLU A 314 21.99 8.57 22.43
CA GLU A 314 21.34 7.70 23.43
C GLU A 314 20.07 7.08 22.87
N ALA A 315 19.23 7.86 22.18
CA ALA A 315 18.03 7.36 21.53
C ALA A 315 18.34 6.27 20.48
N LEU A 316 19.41 6.44 19.69
CA LEU A 316 19.85 5.42 18.73
C LEU A 316 20.31 4.12 19.44
N LEU A 317 20.99 4.24 20.58
CA LEU A 317 21.37 3.07 21.38
C LEU A 317 20.15 2.33 21.92
N GLN A 318 19.13 3.04 22.40
CA GLN A 318 17.89 2.43 22.84
C GLN A 318 17.14 1.73 21.69
N ALA A 319 17.08 2.36 20.51
CA ALA A 319 16.49 1.73 19.32
C ALA A 319 17.28 0.49 18.90
N LYS A 320 18.61 0.53 18.96
CA LYS A 320 19.48 -0.62 18.70
C LYS A 320 19.18 -1.77 19.67
N ASP A 321 18.92 -1.50 20.94
CA ASP A 321 18.62 -2.53 21.94
C ASP A 321 17.28 -3.25 21.68
N LEU A 322 16.39 -2.70 20.85
CA LEU A 322 15.18 -3.37 20.39
C LEU A 322 15.45 -4.37 19.26
N VAL A 323 16.39 -4.01 18.37
CA VAL A 323 16.73 -4.76 17.17
C VAL A 323 17.58 -5.98 17.55
N PHE A 324 17.27 -7.14 16.99
CA PHE A 324 18.13 -8.31 17.20
C PHE A 324 19.47 -8.20 16.45
N GLN A 325 20.48 -9.02 16.78
CA GLN A 325 21.87 -8.89 16.28
C GLN A 325 22.03 -8.81 14.74
N GLU A 326 21.12 -9.37 13.94
CA GLU A 326 21.13 -9.32 12.47
C GLU A 326 19.88 -8.60 11.92
N GLY A 327 19.21 -7.84 12.77
CA GLY A 327 18.02 -7.09 12.42
C GLY A 327 18.32 -5.76 11.75
N PHE A 328 17.24 -5.15 11.27
CA PHE A 328 17.31 -3.93 10.49
C PHE A 328 16.63 -2.77 11.21
N LEU A 329 17.18 -1.59 10.95
CA LEU A 329 16.57 -0.31 11.33
C LEU A 329 16.20 0.42 10.04
N LEU A 330 14.92 0.71 9.87
CA LEU A 330 14.41 1.54 8.79
C LEU A 330 14.15 2.94 9.34
N VAL A 331 14.95 3.90 8.88
CA VAL A 331 14.96 5.27 9.40
C VAL A 331 14.48 6.24 8.32
N GLU A 332 13.47 7.03 8.65
CA GLU A 332 13.08 8.21 7.89
C GLU A 332 13.26 9.44 8.78
N GLU A 333 14.12 10.37 8.38
CA GLU A 333 14.38 11.59 9.13
C GLU A 333 14.37 12.80 8.21
N ILE A 334 13.78 13.88 8.73
CA ILE A 334 13.96 15.21 8.17
C ILE A 334 15.42 15.61 8.33
N THR A 335 16.03 16.04 7.23
CA THR A 335 17.41 16.54 7.22
C THR A 335 17.43 18.06 7.06
N ASP A 336 18.57 18.68 7.35
CA ASP A 336 18.79 20.12 7.17
C ASP A 336 18.59 20.57 5.70
N ALA A 337 18.62 19.62 4.74
CA ALA A 337 18.29 19.86 3.35
C ALA A 337 16.78 20.09 3.09
N PHE A 338 15.94 19.92 4.10
CA PHE A 338 14.49 20.14 4.03
C PHE A 338 14.05 21.25 5.01
N PRO A 339 14.16 22.53 4.63
CA PRO A 339 13.89 23.66 5.50
C PRO A 339 12.47 23.66 6.10
N LEU A 340 11.50 23.08 5.39
CA LEU A 340 10.12 22.96 5.84
C LEU A 340 9.97 22.19 7.17
N GLY A 341 10.91 21.29 7.49
CA GLY A 341 10.92 20.58 8.77
C GLY A 341 11.08 21.51 9.97
N TYR A 342 11.97 22.51 9.87
CA TYR A 342 12.19 23.48 10.94
C TYR A 342 10.94 24.30 11.29
N MET A 343 10.02 24.49 10.33
CA MET A 343 8.75 25.14 10.64
C MET A 343 7.95 24.33 11.64
N ILE A 344 7.72 23.05 11.35
CA ILE A 344 6.84 22.19 12.13
C ILE A 344 7.38 22.01 13.55
N ASP A 345 8.68 21.77 13.68
CA ASP A 345 9.33 21.63 14.99
C ASP A 345 9.45 22.97 15.72
N GLY A 346 9.72 24.05 14.97
CA GLY A 346 9.84 25.40 15.50
C GLY A 346 8.55 25.97 16.07
N PHE A 347 7.41 25.57 15.51
CA PHE A 347 6.09 25.87 16.05
C PHE A 347 5.82 25.12 17.36
N LYS A 348 6.07 23.81 17.35
CA LYS A 348 5.74 22.91 18.45
C LYS A 348 6.52 23.25 19.72
N SER A 349 7.83 23.43 19.59
CA SER A 349 8.72 23.79 20.71
C SER A 349 8.25 25.02 21.48
N LYS A 350 7.75 26.06 20.78
CA LYS A 350 7.24 27.27 21.44
C LYS A 350 5.90 27.09 22.14
N PHE A 351 5.05 26.22 21.64
CA PHE A 351 3.74 25.95 22.24
C PHE A 351 3.89 25.05 23.48
N GLU A 352 4.78 24.07 23.44
CA GLU A 352 5.13 23.22 24.59
C GLU A 352 5.83 24.01 25.70
N ASP A 353 6.67 24.99 25.38
CA ASP A 353 7.30 25.90 26.36
C ASP A 353 6.30 26.87 27.05
N ALA A 354 5.11 27.07 26.46
CA ALA A 354 4.11 28.02 26.93
C ALA A 354 2.99 27.39 27.78
N GLN A 355 2.91 26.05 27.79
CA GLN A 355 2.05 25.25 28.68
C GLN A 355 2.82 24.84 29.93
#